data_AF-A0A4R2RPF7-F1
#
_entry.id   AF-A0A4R2RPF7-F1
#
_cell.length_a   1.000
_cell.length_b   1.000
_cell.length_c   1.000
_cell.angle_alpha   90.00
_cell.angle_beta   90.00
_cell.angle_gamma   90.00
#
_symmetry.space_group_name_H-M   'P 1'
#
loop_
_entity.id
_entity.type
_entity.pdbx_description
1 polymer ?
#
loop_
_entity_poly.entity_id
_entity_poly.type
_entity_poly.pdbx_seq_one_letter_code
_entity_poly.pdbx_strand_id
1 'polypeptide(L)' 'MPKITVDGIDYNTEDLSENGKAQLASLQFLEVQMKRLKNEIAVYQTARATYAQALKAELEK' A
#
# COMPACT_ATOMS: atom_id res chain seq x y z
N MET A 1 -6.27 18.98 -18.38
CA MET A 1 -6.01 19.23 -16.96
C MET A 1 -5.84 17.87 -16.26
N PRO A 2 -4.76 17.64 -15.51
CA PRO A 2 -4.52 16.37 -14.83
C PRO A 2 -5.61 16.10 -13.79
N LYS A 3 -6.11 14.86 -13.74
CA LYS A 3 -7.11 14.44 -12.76
C LYS A 3 -6.49 13.48 -11.76
N ILE A 4 -6.92 13.60 -10.52
CA ILE A 4 -6.64 12.65 -9.43
C ILE A 4 -7.95 12.14 -8.88
N THR A 5 -7.96 10.89 -8.41
CA THR A 5 -9.11 10.33 -7.70
C THR A 5 -8.73 10.18 -6.23
N VAL A 6 -9.47 10.86 -5.35
CA VAL A 6 -9.33 10.73 -3.88
C VAL A 6 -10.69 10.33 -3.33
N ASP A 7 -10.75 9.22 -2.59
CA ASP A 7 -11.99 8.64 -2.05
C ASP A 7 -13.09 8.40 -3.11
N GLY A 8 -12.68 8.04 -4.33
CA GLY A 8 -13.60 7.80 -5.46
C GLY A 8 -14.15 9.07 -6.11
N ILE A 9 -13.70 10.25 -5.68
CA ILE A 9 -14.06 11.54 -6.28
C ILE A 9 -12.90 12.02 -7.14
N ASP A 10 -13.22 12.39 -8.38
CA ASP A 10 -12.25 12.97 -9.31
C ASP A 10 -12.09 14.47 -9.05
N TYR A 11 -10.86 14.88 -8.78
CA TYR A 11 -10.47 16.27 -8.69
C TYR A 11 -9.54 16.63 -9.83
N ASN A 12 -9.74 17.81 -10.37
CA ASN A 12 -8.77 18.41 -11.26
C ASN A 12 -7.65 19.04 -10.43
N THR A 13 -6.40 18.65 -10.69
CA THR A 13 -5.25 19.11 -9.88
C THR A 13 -4.99 20.60 -10.02
N GLU A 14 -5.41 21.20 -11.13
CA GLU A 14 -5.27 22.63 -11.40
C GLU A 14 -6.22 23.49 -10.55
N ASP A 15 -7.34 22.91 -10.09
CA ASP A 15 -8.35 23.60 -9.26
C ASP A 15 -7.96 23.59 -7.77
N LEU A 16 -6.89 22.88 -7.40
CA LEU A 16 -6.42 22.83 -6.02
C LEU A 16 -5.68 24.10 -5.63
N SER A 17 -5.96 24.59 -4.42
CA SER A 17 -5.12 25.59 -3.76
C SER A 17 -3.70 25.06 -3.53
N GLU A 18 -2.74 25.94 -3.27
CA GLU A 18 -1.36 25.52 -2.94
C GLU A 18 -1.31 24.56 -1.74
N ASN A 19 -2.14 24.80 -0.72
CA ASN A 19 -2.28 23.87 0.40
C ASN A 19 -2.89 22.53 -0.06
N GLY A 20 -3.89 22.54 -0.95
CA GLY A 20 -4.46 21.33 -1.53
C GLY A 20 -3.43 20.49 -2.29
N LYS A 21 -2.57 21.12 -3.09
CA LYS A 21 -1.46 20.45 -3.78
C LYS A 21 -0.44 19.86 -2.80
N ALA A 22 -0.14 20.56 -1.69
CA ALA A 22 0.75 20.05 -0.66
C ALA A 22 0.19 18.80 0.02
N GLN A 23 -1.10 18.81 0.38
CA GLN A 23 -1.78 17.64 0.96
C GLN A 23 -1.82 16.46 -0.02
N LEU A 24 -2.09 16.73 -1.30
CA LEU A 24 -2.05 15.71 -2.35
C LEU A 24 -0.67 15.03 -2.43
N ALA A 25 0.41 15.81 -2.40
CA ALA A 25 1.76 15.26 -2.44
C ALA A 25 2.03 14.38 -1.20
N SER A 26 1.59 14.79 -0.02
CA SER A 26 1.67 13.97 1.20
C SER A 26 0.89 12.66 1.07
N LEU A 27 -0.33 12.69 0.53
CA LEU A 27 -1.14 11.49 0.29
C LEU A 27 -0.46 10.53 -0.69
N GLN A 28 0.05 11.03 -1.82
CA GLN A 28 0.78 10.23 -2.81
C GLN A 28 2.02 9.58 -2.20
N PHE A 29 2.76 10.31 -1.35
CA PHE A 29 3.88 9.76 -0.61
C PHE A 29 3.44 8.59 0.30
N LEU A 30 2.38 8.77 1.08
CA LEU A 30 1.85 7.73 1.96
C LEU A 30 1.39 6.49 1.18
N GLU A 31 0.72 6.66 0.04
CA GLU A 31 0.30 5.54 -0.81
C GLU A 31 1.48 4.70 -1.30
N VAL A 32 2.58 5.35 -1.72
CA VAL A 32 3.81 4.65 -2.11
C VAL A 32 4.41 3.88 -0.94
N GLN A 33 4.46 4.48 0.26
CA GLN A 33 4.97 3.80 1.46
C GLN A 33 4.10 2.61 1.86
N MET A 34 2.77 2.77 1.83
CA MET A 34 1.83 1.69 2.13
C MET A 34 1.95 0.54 1.13
N LYS A 35 2.12 0.84 -0.17
CA LYS A 35 2.36 -0.18 -1.19
C LYS A 35 3.64 -0.96 -0.92
N ARG A 36 4.73 -0.27 -0.53
CA ARG A 36 5.99 -0.93 -0.14
C ARG A 36 5.78 -1.89 1.02
N LEU A 37 5.13 -1.43 2.10
CA LEU A 37 4.85 -2.26 3.28
C LEU A 37 3.97 -3.48 2.93
N LYS A 38 2.96 -3.32 2.08
CA LYS A 38 2.13 -4.44 1.59
C LYS A 38 2.98 -5.51 0.89
N ASN A 39 3.96 -5.10 0.08
CA ASN A 39 4.87 -6.03 -0.59
C ASN A 39 5.76 -6.78 0.43
N GLU A 40 6.32 -6.07 1.42
CA GLU A 40 7.11 -6.70 2.49
C GLU A 40 6.27 -7.72 3.28
N ILE A 41 5.04 -7.35 3.64
CA ILE A 41 4.09 -8.25 4.32
C ILE A 41 3.84 -9.51 3.48
N ALA A 42 3.70 -9.41 2.16
CA ALA A 42 3.49 -10.57 1.29
C ALA A 42 4.68 -11.55 1.32
N VAL A 43 5.91 -11.03 1.39
CA VAL A 43 7.13 -11.84 1.57
C VAL A 43 7.07 -12.59 2.91
N TYR A 44 6.76 -11.90 4.00
CA TYR A 44 6.65 -12.51 5.33
C TYR A 44 5.52 -13.55 5.41
N GLN A 45 4.39 -13.31 4.74
CA GLN A 45 3.29 -14.26 4.67
C GLN A 45 3.70 -15.56 3.97
N THR A 46 4.47 -15.47 2.88
CA THR A 46 5.04 -16.63 2.19
C THR A 46 5.96 -17.42 3.11
N ALA A 47 6.92 -16.75 3.76
CA ALA A 47 7.84 -17.39 4.69
C ALA A 47 7.10 -18.08 5.86
N ARG A 48 6.11 -17.39 6.45
CA ARG A 48 5.27 -17.94 7.51
C ARG A 48 4.54 -19.22 7.07
N ALA A 49 3.99 -19.24 5.86
CA ALA A 49 3.30 -20.42 5.33
C ALA A 49 4.27 -21.62 5.20
N THR A 50 5.48 -21.38 4.69
CA THR A 50 6.53 -22.41 4.59
C THR A 50 6.89 -22.99 5.95
N TYR A 51 7.16 -22.13 6.96
CA TYR A 51 7.49 -22.60 8.30
C TYR A 51 6.33 -23.36 8.96
N ALA A 52 5.10 -22.90 8.77
CA ALA A 52 3.92 -23.60 9.28
C ALA A 52 3.76 -24.99 8.65
N GLN A 53 4.00 -25.13 7.35
CA GLN A 53 3.97 -26.43 6.66
C GLN A 53 5.08 -27.37 7.17
N ALA A 54 6.30 -26.86 7.32
CA ALA A 54 7.42 -27.63 7.84
C ALA A 54 7.14 -28.13 9.27
N LEU A 55 6.63 -27.25 10.14
CA LEU A 55 6.24 -27.62 11.50
C LEU A 55 5.16 -28.70 11.50
N LYS A 56 4.12 -28.56 10.66
CA LYS A 56 3.07 -29.57 10.54
C LYS A 56 3.63 -30.94 10.17
N ALA A 57 4.56 -30.99 9.23
CA ALA A 57 5.21 -32.24 8.82
C ALA A 57 6.04 -32.89 9.96
N GLU A 58 6.62 -32.10 10.87
CA GLU A 58 7.31 -32.65 12.05
C GLU A 58 6.33 -33.17 13.11
N LEU A 59 5.15 -32.55 13.25
CA LEU A 59 4.14 -32.96 14.23
C LEU A 59 3.35 -34.21 13.82
N GLU A 60 3.35 -34.55 12.53
CA GLU A 60 2.67 -35.74 11.98
C GLU A 60 3.58 -36.98 11.91
N LYS A 61 4.86 -36.86 12.29
CA LYS A 61 5.80 -37.99 12.43
C LYS A 61 5.61 -38.72 13.75
#